data_AF-A0A2P6PF86-F1
#
_entry.id   AF-A0A2P6PF86-F1
#
_cell.length_a   1.000
_cell.length_b   1.000
_cell.length_c   1.000
_cell.angle_alpha   90.00
_cell.angle_beta   90.00
_cell.angle_gamma   90.00
#
_symmetry.space_group_name_H-M   'P 1'
#
loop_
_entity.id
_entity.type
_entity.pdbx_description
1 polymer ?
#
loop_
_entity_poly.entity_id
_entity_poly.type
_entity_poly.pdbx_seq_one_letter_code
_entity_poly.pdbx_strand_id
1 'polypeptide(L)' 'MLKIRSSYVKIFPKVAHDWAMRYDVDDEAAAKSAEEAHNDMLQWFA' A
#
# COMPACT_ATOMS: atom_id res chain seq x y z
N MET A 1 -29.48 9.39 4.16
CA MET A 1 -28.78 8.74 3.03
C MET A 1 -27.41 8.29 3.55
N LEU A 2 -27.24 7.01 3.87
CA LEU A 2 -25.94 6.47 4.29
C LEU A 2 -25.04 6.44 3.07
N LYS A 3 -23.98 7.26 3.09
CA LYS A 3 -22.98 7.31 2.03
C LYS A 3 -22.05 6.11 2.22
N ILE A 4 -22.36 4.98 1.58
CA ILE A 4 -21.42 3.86 1.50
C ILE A 4 -20.22 4.36 0.69
N ARG A 5 -19.04 4.41 1.32
CA ARG A 5 -17.81 4.74 0.59
C ARG A 5 -17.46 3.56 -0.31
N SER A 6 -17.04 3.83 -1.54
CA SER A 6 -16.49 2.81 -2.43
C SER A 6 -15.30 2.13 -1.74
N SER A 7 -15.17 0.81 -1.87
CA SER A 7 -14.02 0.06 -1.39
C SER A 7 -13.04 -0.17 -2.55
N TYR A 8 -11.74 -0.12 -2.27
CA TYR A 8 -10.68 -0.36 -3.25
C TYR A 8 -9.64 -1.33 -2.68
N VAL A 9 -9.15 -2.26 -3.52
CA VAL A 9 -8.10 -3.22 -3.17
C VAL A 9 -7.07 -3.25 -4.29
N LYS A 10 -5.80 -3.11 -3.93
CA LYS A 10 -4.64 -3.23 -4.83
C LYS A 10 -3.72 -4.33 -4.29
N ILE A 11 -3.27 -5.22 -5.16
CA ILE A 11 -2.39 -6.34 -4.80
C ILE A 11 -1.00 -6.04 -5.35
N PHE A 12 0.00 -6.10 -4.47
CA PHE A 12 1.41 -5.97 -4.82
C PHE A 12 2.01 -7.38 -4.88
N PRO A 13 2.28 -7.92 -6.08
CA PRO A 13 2.86 -9.25 -6.20
C PRO A 13 4.36 -9.22 -5.85
N LYS A 14 4.90 -10.37 -5.43
CA LYS A 14 6.34 -10.60 -5.19
C LYS A 14 6.94 -9.81 -4.00
N VAL A 15 6.12 -9.36 -3.06
CA VAL A 15 6.56 -8.86 -1.76
C VAL A 15 6.15 -9.83 -0.64
N ALA A 16 6.95 -9.90 0.41
CA ALA A 16 6.63 -10.72 1.59
C ALA A 16 5.41 -10.17 2.35
N HIS A 17 4.85 -10.91 3.29
CA HIS A 17 3.84 -10.34 4.21
C HIS A 17 4.46 -9.21 5.05
N ASP A 18 3.64 -8.27 5.54
CA ASP A 18 4.06 -7.09 6.33
C ASP A 18 5.08 -6.14 5.66
N TRP A 19 5.19 -6.20 4.33
CA TRP A 19 6.10 -5.38 3.53
C TRP A 19 5.90 -3.86 3.65
N ALA A 20 4.75 -3.38 4.12
CA ALA A 20 4.53 -1.95 4.34
C ALA A 20 4.92 -1.46 5.75
N MET A 21 5.26 -2.37 6.68
CA MET A 21 5.47 -2.04 8.09
C MET A 21 6.88 -2.36 8.59
N ARG A 22 7.51 -3.42 8.08
CA ARG A 22 8.84 -3.89 8.47
C ARG A 22 9.61 -4.48 7.29
N TYR A 23 9.70 -3.73 6.18
CA TYR A 23 10.53 -4.14 5.06
C TYR A 23 12.01 -3.86 5.32
N ASP A 24 12.86 -4.68 4.71
CA ASP A 24 14.27 -4.37 4.55
C ASP A 24 14.38 -3.23 3.53
N VAL A 25 15.01 -2.12 3.91
CA VAL A 25 15.17 -0.95 3.04
C VAL A 25 16.09 -1.24 1.85
N ASP A 26 16.94 -2.28 1.96
CA ASP A 26 17.80 -2.74 0.88
C ASP A 26 17.06 -3.70 -0.08
N ASP A 27 15.87 -4.21 0.29
CA ASP A 27 14.95 -4.88 -0.64
C ASP A 27 14.19 -3.81 -1.45
N GLU A 28 14.77 -3.48 -2.60
CA GLU A 28 14.24 -2.45 -3.51
C GLU A 28 12.78 -2.72 -3.94
N ALA A 29 12.37 -4.00 -4.06
CA ALA A 29 11.01 -4.35 -4.46
C ALA A 29 10.01 -4.10 -3.33
N ALA A 30 10.37 -4.47 -2.10
CA ALA A 30 9.55 -4.18 -0.92
C ALA A 30 9.48 -2.67 -0.65
N ALA A 31 10.61 -1.96 -0.75
CA ALA A 31 10.69 -0.53 -0.50
C ALA A 31 9.83 0.29 -1.49
N LYS A 32 9.92 -0.01 -2.79
CA LYS A 32 9.10 0.67 -3.81
C LYS A 32 7.61 0.39 -3.62
N SER A 33 7.27 -0.85 -3.32
CA SER A 33 5.88 -1.21 -3.04
C SER A 33 5.37 -0.41 -1.83
N ALA A 34 6.16 -0.36 -0.73
CA ALA A 34 5.85 0.36 0.52
C ALA A 34 5.52 1.83 0.27
N GLU A 35 6.37 2.50 -0.51
CA GLU A 35 6.18 3.89 -0.90
C GLU A 35 4.91 4.09 -1.75
N GLU A 36 4.68 3.24 -2.74
CA GLU A 36 3.50 3.31 -3.62
C GLU A 36 2.19 3.13 -2.83
N ALA A 37 2.10 2.11 -1.96
CA ALA A 37 0.91 1.91 -1.13
C ALA A 37 0.69 3.04 -0.12
N HIS A 38 1.76 3.64 0.41
CA HIS A 38 1.61 4.80 1.28
C HIS A 38 1.01 5.99 0.53
N ASN A 39 1.50 6.28 -0.67
CA ASN A 39 0.99 7.37 -1.50
C ASN A 39 -0.45 7.12 -1.97
N ASP A 40 -0.80 5.90 -2.39
CA ASP A 40 -2.17 5.51 -2.74
C ASP A 40 -3.13 5.75 -1.57
N MET A 41 -2.70 5.41 -0.34
CA MET A 41 -3.48 5.63 0.87
C MET A 41 -3.66 7.12 1.17
N LEU A 42 -2.61 7.93 1.03
CA LEU A 42 -2.72 9.39 1.21
C LEU A 42 -3.66 10.02 0.18
N GLN A 43 -3.57 9.62 -1.09
CA GLN A 43 -4.47 10.07 -2.15
C GLN A 43 -5.93 9.66 -1.89
N TRP A 44 -6.15 8.50 -1.26
CA TRP A 44 -7.49 8.05 -0.91
C TRP A 44 -8.16 8.93 0.17
N PHE A 45 -7.37 9.54 1.07
CA PHE A 45 -7.87 10.40 2.14
C PHE A 45 -8.00 11.88 1.74
N ALA A 46 -7.37 12.31 0.64
CA ALA A 46 -7.43 13.68 0.12
C ALA A 46 -8.81 14.01 -0.47
#